data_AF-A0A957JDK9-F1
#
_entry.id   AF-A0A957JDK9-F1
#
_cell.length_a   1.000
_cell.length_b   1.000
_cell.length_c   1.000
_cell.angle_alpha   90.00
_cell.angle_beta   90.00
_cell.angle_gamma   90.00
#
_symmetry.space_group_name_H-M   'P 1'
#
loop_
_entity.id
_entity.type
_entity.pdbx_description
1 polymer ?
#
loop_
_entity_poly.entity_id
_entity_poly.type
_entity_poly.pdbx_seq_one_letter_code
_entity_poly.pdbx_strand_id
1 'polypeptide(L)' 'CYFMALSDAAVLDLPDSGGNLVTTIPAGGYAAVTGRSSSDWLRLDLADSSLALTGSGWLDPALANLNGPCDTLPDASP' A
#
# COMPACT_ATOMS: atom_id res chain seq x y z
N CYS A 1 -0.69 3.85 -10.60
CA CYS A 1 -1.82 3.78 -9.66
C CYS A 1 -1.36 4.39 -8.34
N TYR A 2 -2.21 5.13 -7.66
CA TYR A 2 -1.95 5.64 -6.31
C TYR A 2 -3.07 5.23 -5.37
N PHE A 3 -2.75 5.01 -4.10
CA PHE A 3 -3.75 4.93 -3.04
C PHE A 3 -3.75 6.23 -2.24
N MET A 4 -4.93 6.60 -1.73
CA MET A 4 -5.09 7.65 -0.74
C MET A 4 -5.76 7.06 0.51
N ALA A 5 -5.21 7.36 1.67
CA ALA A 5 -5.69 6.86 2.95
C ALA A 5 -6.96 7.61 3.38
N LEU A 6 -8.09 6.91 3.56
CA LEU A 6 -9.33 7.51 4.08
C LEU A 6 -9.30 7.69 5.60
N SER A 7 -8.56 6.82 6.28
CA SER A 7 -8.23 6.85 7.70
C SER A 7 -6.75 6.48 7.85
N ASP A 8 -6.24 6.44 9.08
CA ASP A 8 -4.91 5.90 9.32
C ASP A 8 -4.82 4.46 8.79
N ALA A 9 -3.81 4.23 7.95
CA ALA A 9 -3.62 3.02 7.17
C ALA A 9 -2.31 2.34 7.58
N ALA A 10 -2.42 1.15 8.17
CA ALA A 10 -1.27 0.35 8.55
C ALA A 10 -0.62 -0.25 7.29
N VAL A 11 0.71 -0.09 7.19
CA VAL A 11 1.53 -0.71 6.17
C VAL A 11 2.34 -1.82 6.82
N LEU A 12 2.20 -3.04 6.31
CA LEU A 12 2.80 -4.26 6.86
C LEU A 12 3.99 -4.75 6.03
N ASP A 13 4.82 -5.60 6.61
CA ASP A 13 5.95 -6.26 5.93
C ASP A 13 5.52 -7.46 5.08
N LEU A 14 4.33 -8.02 5.33
CA LEU A 14 3.73 -9.15 4.62
C LEU A 14 2.30 -8.85 4.15
N PRO A 15 1.83 -9.48 3.04
CA PRO A 15 0.47 -9.32 2.50
C PRO A 15 -0.57 -10.17 3.25
N ASP A 16 -0.58 -10.09 4.58
CA ASP A 16 -1.57 -10.73 5.45
C ASP A 16 -1.71 -9.99 6.78
N SER A 17 -2.76 -10.30 7.56
CA SER A 17 -3.04 -9.64 8.83
C SER A 17 -2.10 -10.04 9.98
N GLY A 18 -1.18 -10.98 9.76
CA GLY A 18 -0.14 -11.39 10.69
C GLY A 18 1.21 -10.67 10.47
N GLY A 19 1.34 -9.87 9.41
CA GLY A 19 2.53 -9.07 9.13
C GLY A 19 2.85 -8.05 10.24
N ASN A 20 4.14 -7.73 10.38
CA ASN A 20 4.59 -6.69 11.29
C ASN A 20 4.32 -5.30 10.72
N LEU A 21 3.97 -4.36 11.59
CA LEU A 21 3.81 -2.96 11.21
C LEU A 21 5.16 -2.36 10.78
N VAL A 22 5.25 -1.95 9.52
CA VAL A 22 6.38 -1.18 8.98
C VAL A 22 6.20 0.30 9.29
N THR A 23 5.02 0.84 8.98
CA THR A 23 4.67 2.24 9.21
C THR A 23 3.16 2.44 9.16
N THR A 24 2.70 3.65 9.51
CA THR A 24 1.30 4.05 9.35
C THR A 24 1.24 5.29 8.46
N ILE A 25 0.46 5.22 7.38
CA ILE A 25 0.16 6.37 6.54
C ILE A 25 -1.09 7.05 7.13
N PRO A 26 -0.99 8.33 7.57
CA PRO A 26 -2.11 9.00 8.22
C PRO A 26 -3.23 9.28 7.21
N ALA A 27 -4.45 9.51 7.72
CA ALA A 27 -5.59 9.93 6.89
C ALA A 27 -5.22 11.12 5.97
N GLY A 28 -5.59 11.03 4.69
CA GLY A 28 -5.23 11.99 3.65
C GLY A 28 -3.83 11.79 3.04
N GLY A 29 -3.01 10.91 3.61
CA GLY A 29 -1.73 10.50 3.03
C GLY A 29 -1.91 9.66 1.76
N TYR A 30 -0.83 9.49 1.01
CA TYR A 30 -0.83 8.73 -0.25
C TYR A 30 0.45 7.93 -0.43
N ALA A 31 0.41 6.90 -1.27
CA ALA A 31 1.60 6.29 -1.85
C ALA A 31 1.30 5.67 -3.22
N ALA A 32 2.35 5.50 -4.02
CA ALA A 32 2.27 4.75 -5.26
C ALA A 32 1.99 3.27 -4.98
N VAL A 33 1.03 2.71 -5.72
CA VAL A 33 0.77 1.26 -5.71
C VAL A 33 1.53 0.66 -6.88
N THR A 34 2.46 -0.24 -6.57
CA THR A 34 3.38 -0.84 -7.54
C THR A 34 3.02 -2.25 -7.94
N GLY A 35 2.13 -2.91 -7.20
CA GLY A 35 1.63 -4.23 -7.55
C GLY A 35 0.55 -4.73 -6.60
N ARG A 36 0.06 -5.93 -6.87
CA ARG A 36 -1.00 -6.60 -6.12
C ARG A 36 -0.63 -8.05 -5.91
N SER A 37 -0.81 -8.56 -4.69
CA SER A 37 -0.57 -9.98 -4.39
C SER A 37 -1.74 -10.87 -4.84
N SER A 38 -1.51 -12.19 -4.83
CA SER A 38 -2.58 -13.17 -5.08
C SER A 38 -3.71 -13.15 -4.05
N SER A 39 -3.48 -12.57 -2.87
CA SER A 39 -4.48 -12.34 -1.81
C SER A 39 -5.08 -10.93 -1.85
N ASP A 40 -4.90 -10.20 -2.95
CA ASP A 40 -5.42 -8.84 -3.20
C ASP A 40 -4.76 -7.71 -2.40
N TRP A 41 -3.74 -8.00 -1.59
CA TRP A 41 -2.96 -6.96 -0.90
C TRP A 41 -2.19 -6.08 -1.87
N LEU A 42 -2.12 -4.79 -1.57
CA LEU A 42 -1.49 -3.79 -2.42
C LEU A 42 -0.06 -3.56 -1.97
N ARG A 43 0.88 -3.67 -2.91
CA ARG A 43 2.28 -3.31 -2.66
C ARG A 43 2.47 -1.81 -2.86
N LEU A 44 2.97 -1.14 -1.84
CA LEU A 44 3.23 0.29 -1.82
C LEU A 44 4.72 0.56 -2.00
N ASP A 45 5.06 1.57 -2.79
CA ASP A 45 6.37 2.21 -2.75
C ASP A 45 6.33 3.35 -1.72
N LEU A 46 7.10 3.21 -0.64
CA LEU A 46 7.13 4.20 0.44
C LEU A 46 8.02 5.39 0.10
N ALA A 47 8.92 5.26 -0.88
CA ALA A 47 9.73 6.37 -1.37
C ALA A 47 8.89 7.35 -2.19
N ASP A 48 7.90 6.84 -2.92
CA ASP A 48 6.86 7.63 -3.58
C ASP A 48 5.57 7.68 -2.73
N SER A 49 5.72 8.17 -1.50
CA SER A 49 4.62 8.38 -0.56
C SER A 49 4.67 9.74 0.13
N SER A 50 3.58 10.13 0.77
CA SER A 50 3.52 11.34 1.61
C SER A 50 4.45 11.28 2.83
N LEU A 51 5.01 10.11 3.16
CA LEU A 51 5.97 9.95 4.27
C LEU A 51 7.43 10.07 3.83
N ALA A 52 7.72 9.95 2.52
CA ALA A 52 9.08 9.96 1.96
C ALA A 52 10.06 9.01 2.68
N LEU A 53 9.58 7.82 3.07
CA LEU A 53 10.40 6.77 3.71
C LEU A 53 11.06 5.90 2.64
N THR A 54 12.15 5.22 2.96
CA THR A 54 12.74 4.24 2.03
C THR A 54 12.04 2.88 2.16
N GLY A 55 11.80 2.20 1.04
CA GLY A 55 11.37 0.81 1.01
C GLY A 55 9.96 0.60 0.46
N SER A 56 9.40 -0.58 0.70
CA SER A 56 8.06 -0.96 0.28
C SER A 56 7.31 -1.62 1.43
N GLY A 57 5.99 -1.68 1.34
CA GLY A 57 5.19 -2.48 2.26
C GLY A 57 3.83 -2.83 1.67
N TRP A 58 3.02 -3.51 2.48
CA TRP A 58 1.74 -4.07 2.07
C TRP A 58 0.58 -3.36 2.77
N LEU A 59 -0.46 -3.08 2.00
CA LEU A 59 -1.67 -2.43 2.47
C LEU A 59 -2.89 -3.32 2.20
N ASP A 60 -3.76 -3.44 3.20
CA ASP A 60 -5.07 -4.05 3.04
C ASP A 60 -5.90 -3.25 2.02
N PRO A 61 -6.38 -3.87 0.93
CA PRO A 61 -7.15 -3.15 -0.10
C PRO A 61 -8.42 -2.49 0.44
N ALA A 62 -8.98 -2.97 1.56
CA ALA A 62 -10.15 -2.37 2.20
C ALA A 62 -9.89 -0.96 2.76
N LEU A 63 -8.61 -0.61 3.00
CA LEU A 63 -8.19 0.71 3.48
C LEU A 63 -7.83 1.67 2.35
N ALA A 64 -7.82 1.19 1.10
CA ALA A 64 -7.32 1.94 -0.05
C ALA A 64 -8.45 2.63 -0.82
N ASN A 65 -8.33 3.95 -1.00
CA ASN A 65 -9.04 4.66 -2.06
C ASN A 65 -8.11 4.81 -3.27
N LEU A 66 -8.33 3.99 -4.31
CA LEU A 66 -7.44 3.88 -5.46
C LEU A 66 -7.75 4.92 -6.54
N ASN A 67 -6.68 5.51 -7.08
CA ASN A 67 -6.74 6.58 -8.07
C ASN A 67 -5.82 6.29 -9.26
N GLY A 68 -6.33 6.50 -10.47
CA GLY A 68 -5.63 6.25 -11.73
C GLY A 68 -5.79 4.83 -12.27
N PRO A 69 -4.94 4.39 -13.22
CA PRO A 69 -5.06 3.08 -13.85
C PRO A 69 -4.55 1.99 -12.89
N CYS A 70 -5.45 1.42 -12.09
CA CYS A 70 -5.14 0.39 -11.08
C CYS A 70 -5.53 -1.02 -11.53
N ASP A 71 -6.21 -1.16 -12.65
CA ASP A 71 -6.68 -2.45 -13.19
C ASP A 71 -5.56 -3.29 -13.85
N THR A 72 -4.40 -2.66 -14.08
CA THR A 72 -3.23 -3.30 -14.72
C THR A 72 -2.03 -3.36 -13.78
N LEU A 73 -2.26 -3.42 -12.47
CA LEU A 73 -1.19 -3.63 -11.50
C LEU A 73 -0.54 -5.00 -11.73
N PRO A 74 0.81 -5.09 -11.76
CA PRO A 74 1.48 -6.37 -11.89
C PRO A 74 1.32 -7.21 -10.61
N ASP A 75 1.47 -8.53 -10.76
CA ASP A 75 1.55 -9.44 -9.62
C ASP A 75 2.78 -9.11 -8.77
N ALA A 76 2.57 -9.05 -7.45
CA ALA A 76 3.62 -8.80 -6.47
C ALA A 76 3.70 -9.97 -5.48
N SER A 77 4.91 -10.49 -5.27
CA SER A 77 5.22 -11.45 -4.21
C SER A 77 5.81 -10.75 -2.99
N PRO A 78 5.66 -11.34 -1.77
CA PRO A 78 6.35 -10.89 -0.56
C PRO A 78 7.85 -10.67 -0.76
#